data_AF-A0A369B2Z2-F1
#
_entry.id   AF-A0A369B2Z2-F1
#
_cell.length_a   1.000
_cell.length_b   1.000
_cell.length_c   1.000
_cell.angle_alpha   90.00
_cell.angle_beta   90.00
_cell.angle_gamma   90.00
#
_symmetry.space_group_name_H-M   'P 1'
#
loop_
_entity.id
_entity.type
_entity.pdbx_description
1 polymer ?
#
loop_
_entity_poly.entity_id
_entity_poly.type
_entity_poly.pdbx_seq_one_letter_code
_entity_poly.pdbx_strand_id
1 'polypeptide(L)'
;MFGKPLNIDIQIYQEEIKKPENTSLVLVPLKNKSSVVHQLVFKVEELRIGISPKQIDDISQVVFKEWQTIFPLYPVERAFANILLEQTLEIYVTFNAANIFSSTQTRNIKKTISEILEKEIKRSLEKSKEKNMKSDISIKKHESPLFEQEIHKNGKQDIELRDQFHHLRKENSDLQTALYQSKSEELTQKENINELRFELERQHRSLAEMKENDYSEQTLAYQKIQEALEETNSKLRQHQQELLEKQRKIQHLQSVVTENERYVASLQSDYDQLRESSNF
;
A
#
# COMPACT_ATOMS: atom_id res chain seq x y z
N MET A 1 -30.02 22.40 22.20
CA MET A 1 -28.94 23.34 21.83
C MET A 1 -28.02 22.64 20.85
N PHE A 2 -28.04 23.06 19.58
CA PHE A 2 -27.20 22.48 18.53
C PHE A 2 -25.73 22.82 18.82
N GLY A 3 -24.94 21.81 19.18
CA GLY A 3 -23.50 21.97 19.38
C GLY A 3 -22.85 22.49 18.10
N LYS A 4 -21.81 23.32 18.25
CA LYS A 4 -20.98 23.77 17.13
C LYS A 4 -20.59 22.58 16.24
N PRO A 5 -20.57 22.74 14.90
CA PRO A 5 -20.14 21.68 14.00
C PRO A 5 -18.71 21.24 14.37
N LEU A 6 -18.44 19.94 14.28
CA LEU A 6 -17.09 19.42 14.48
C LEU A 6 -16.20 19.97 13.37
N ASN A 7 -15.02 20.50 13.72
CA ASN A 7 -14.05 20.94 12.72
C ASN A 7 -13.26 19.73 12.24
N ILE A 8 -13.64 19.20 11.08
CA ILE A 8 -12.98 18.05 10.45
C ILE A 8 -12.28 18.55 9.18
N ASP A 9 -10.95 18.66 9.23
CA ASP A 9 -10.13 18.86 8.04
C ASP A 9 -9.79 17.51 7.38
N ILE A 10 -9.86 17.47 6.05
CA ILE A 10 -9.70 16.23 5.28
C ILE A 10 -8.77 16.43 4.10
N GLN A 11 -7.69 15.66 4.11
CA GLN A 11 -6.67 15.67 3.07
C GLN A 11 -6.46 14.27 2.50
N ILE A 12 -6.22 14.18 1.19
CA ILE A 12 -5.87 12.93 0.53
C ILE A 12 -4.53 13.16 -0.16
N TYR A 13 -3.56 12.33 0.20
CA TYR A 13 -2.24 12.30 -0.38
C TYR A 13 -2.14 11.16 -1.37
N GLN A 14 -1.37 11.38 -2.44
CA GLN A 14 -1.15 10.39 -3.50
C GLN A 14 -0.24 9.24 -3.06
N GLU A 15 0.38 9.37 -1.90
CA GLU A 15 1.25 8.38 -1.30
C GLU A 15 0.94 8.25 0.19
N GLU A 16 1.44 7.18 0.80
CA GLU A 16 1.37 7.01 2.23
C GLU A 16 2.38 7.92 2.94
N ILE A 17 1.88 8.99 3.56
CA ILE A 17 2.72 10.00 4.24
C ILE A 17 3.09 9.61 5.68
N LYS A 18 2.32 8.74 6.32
CA LYS A 18 2.54 8.34 7.72
C LYS A 18 2.20 6.87 7.98
N LYS A 19 3.02 6.23 8.81
CA LYS A 19 2.84 4.86 9.28
C LYS A 19 2.49 4.87 10.78
N PRO A 20 1.80 3.84 11.31
CA PRO A 20 1.49 3.77 12.72
C PRO A 20 2.78 3.70 13.56
N GLU A 21 2.79 4.48 14.65
CA GLU A 21 3.84 4.49 15.68
C GLU A 21 3.39 3.65 16.90
N ASN A 22 4.27 3.45 17.88
CA ASN A 22 3.95 2.65 19.08
C ASN A 22 2.81 3.23 19.93
N THR A 23 2.52 4.52 19.77
CA THR A 23 1.44 5.26 20.45
C THR A 23 0.17 5.35 19.62
N SER A 24 0.20 4.87 18.37
CA SER A 24 -0.96 4.87 17.47
C SER A 24 -1.95 3.78 17.87
N LEU A 25 -3.23 4.12 17.88
CA LEU A 25 -4.31 3.15 17.95
C LEU A 25 -4.51 2.53 16.57
N VAL A 26 -4.14 1.27 16.39
CA VAL A 26 -4.35 0.55 15.13
C VAL A 26 -5.82 0.15 15.01
N LEU A 27 -6.51 0.71 14.00
CA LEU A 27 -7.94 0.49 13.75
C LEU A 27 -8.17 -0.63 12.72
N VAL A 28 -7.31 -0.67 11.70
CA VAL A 28 -7.27 -1.72 10.69
C VAL A 28 -5.81 -2.12 10.49
N PRO A 29 -5.41 -3.36 10.83
CA PRO A 29 -4.06 -3.83 10.58
C PRO A 29 -3.79 -3.89 9.06
N LEU A 30 -2.52 -3.86 8.67
CA LEU A 30 -2.15 -3.94 7.26
C LEU A 30 -2.63 -5.28 6.66
N LYS A 31 -3.59 -5.22 5.74
CA LYS A 31 -4.18 -6.42 5.10
C LYS A 31 -3.51 -6.77 3.77
N ASN A 32 -3.26 -5.76 2.95
CA ASN A 32 -2.70 -5.90 1.60
C ASN A 32 -1.53 -4.93 1.43
N LYS A 33 -0.59 -5.27 0.55
CA LYS A 33 0.51 -4.39 0.12
C LYS A 33 0.28 -4.00 -1.34
N SER A 34 -0.70 -3.14 -1.61
CA SER A 34 -0.89 -2.67 -2.98
C SER A 34 0.32 -1.86 -3.45
N SER A 35 0.62 -1.92 -4.74
CA SER A 35 1.71 -1.15 -5.36
C SER A 35 1.40 0.35 -5.44
N VAL A 36 0.11 0.72 -5.49
CA VAL A 36 -0.36 2.12 -5.53
C VAL A 36 -1.36 2.33 -4.40
N VAL A 37 -1.02 3.23 -3.48
CA VAL A 37 -1.82 3.54 -2.29
C VAL A 37 -1.95 5.04 -2.13
N HIS A 38 -3.15 5.49 -1.77
CA HIS A 38 -3.38 6.86 -1.30
C HIS A 38 -3.62 6.83 0.21
N GLN A 39 -3.31 7.94 0.88
CA GLN A 39 -3.59 8.09 2.30
C GLN A 39 -4.51 9.28 2.54
N LEU A 40 -5.66 8.98 3.14
CA LEU A 40 -6.64 9.93 3.61
C LEU A 40 -6.35 10.26 5.08
N VAL A 41 -6.32 11.54 5.40
CA VAL A 41 -6.08 12.05 6.75
C VAL A 41 -7.29 12.85 7.18
N PHE A 42 -7.89 12.44 8.29
CA PHE A 42 -8.91 13.20 9.00
C PHE A 42 -8.26 13.85 10.20
N LYS A 43 -8.33 15.17 10.27
CA LYS A 43 -7.92 15.92 11.45
C LYS A 43 -9.17 16.49 12.10
N VAL A 44 -9.53 15.95 13.26
CA VAL A 44 -10.65 16.42 14.07
C VAL A 44 -10.08 17.30 15.17
N GLU A 45 -10.34 18.60 15.07
CA GLU A 45 -9.92 19.59 16.05
C GLU A 45 -11.02 19.84 17.09
N GLU A 46 -10.60 20.29 18.28
CA GLU A 46 -11.51 20.62 19.40
C GLU A 46 -12.44 19.46 19.81
N LEU A 47 -11.92 18.26 20.05
CA LEU A 47 -12.67 17.20 20.74
C LEU A 47 -12.87 17.57 22.22
N ARG A 48 -13.81 18.49 22.48
CA ARG A 48 -14.13 19.07 23.81
C ARG A 48 -14.51 18.05 24.89
N ILE A 49 -14.68 16.78 24.52
CA ILE A 49 -15.04 15.67 25.40
C ILE A 49 -14.14 14.50 25.00
N GLY A 50 -13.33 14.01 25.95
CA GLY A 50 -12.36 12.94 25.71
C GLY A 50 -13.04 11.69 25.19
N ILE A 51 -12.96 11.47 23.87
CA ILE A 51 -13.37 10.22 23.25
C ILE A 51 -12.32 9.18 23.62
N SER A 52 -12.75 8.11 24.29
CA SER A 52 -11.86 7.02 24.67
C SER A 52 -11.35 6.27 23.42
N PRO A 53 -10.17 5.63 23.49
CA PRO A 53 -9.66 4.78 22.40
C PRO A 53 -10.68 3.75 21.91
N LYS A 54 -11.44 3.14 22.83
CA LYS A 54 -12.51 2.20 22.50
C LYS A 54 -13.62 2.82 21.66
N GLN A 55 -14.03 4.05 21.98
CA GLN A 55 -15.04 4.75 21.17
C GLN A 55 -14.51 5.10 19.78
N ILE A 56 -13.23 5.46 19.67
CA ILE A 56 -12.59 5.71 18.36
C ILE A 56 -12.62 4.42 17.53
N ASP A 57 -12.28 3.27 18.13
CA ASP A 57 -12.35 1.98 17.45
C ASP A 57 -13.78 1.65 17.00
N ASP A 58 -14.76 1.73 17.90
CA ASP A 58 -16.18 1.47 17.60
C ASP A 58 -16.70 2.35 16.44
N ILE A 59 -16.41 3.66 16.49
CA ILE A 59 -16.77 4.62 15.43
C ILE A 59 -16.11 4.22 14.11
N SER A 60 -14.82 3.90 14.15
CA SER A 60 -14.03 3.56 12.96
C SER A 60 -14.52 2.29 12.30
N GLN A 61 -14.91 1.27 13.07
CA GLN A 61 -15.49 0.03 12.53
C GLN A 61 -16.77 0.31 11.73
N VAL A 62 -17.65 1.19 12.21
CA VAL A 62 -18.86 1.60 11.48
C VAL A 62 -18.49 2.34 10.20
N VAL A 63 -17.59 3.33 10.30
CA VAL A 63 -17.13 4.12 9.14
C VAL A 63 -16.51 3.24 8.06
N PHE A 64 -15.64 2.28 8.43
CA PHE A 64 -14.97 1.42 7.46
C PHE A 64 -15.90 0.37 6.84
N LYS A 65 -16.93 -0.07 7.57
CA LYS A 65 -17.98 -0.92 6.99
C LYS A 65 -18.79 -0.17 5.92
N GLU A 66 -19.17 1.07 6.21
CA GLU A 66 -19.84 1.94 5.23
C GLU A 66 -18.93 2.27 4.05
N TRP A 67 -17.64 2.55 4.31
CA TRP A 67 -16.64 2.76 3.25
C TRP A 67 -16.61 1.59 2.27
N GLN A 68 -16.51 0.35 2.75
CA GLN A 68 -16.48 -0.83 1.87
C GLN A 68 -17.73 -0.98 1.02
N THR A 69 -18.87 -0.49 1.51
CA THR A 69 -20.15 -0.54 0.81
C THR A 69 -20.25 0.55 -0.26
N ILE A 70 -19.82 1.77 0.06
CA ILE A 70 -19.95 2.95 -0.81
C ILE A 70 -18.79 3.03 -1.84
N PHE A 71 -17.59 2.61 -1.44
CA PHE A 71 -16.35 2.72 -2.20
C PHE A 71 -15.64 1.36 -2.38
N PRO A 72 -16.31 0.34 -2.95
CA PRO A 72 -15.75 -1.01 -3.07
C PRO A 72 -14.48 -1.07 -3.94
N LEU A 73 -14.31 -0.12 -4.87
CA LEU A 73 -13.14 -0.01 -5.74
C LEU A 73 -11.88 0.52 -5.03
N TYR A 74 -12.02 1.01 -3.79
CA TYR A 74 -10.95 1.63 -3.01
C TYR A 74 -10.83 0.94 -1.64
N PRO A 75 -10.47 -0.35 -1.59
CA PRO A 75 -10.43 -1.10 -0.34
C PRO A 75 -9.41 -0.50 0.64
N VAL A 76 -9.82 -0.37 1.91
CA VAL A 76 -8.93 0.08 3.01
C VAL A 76 -7.90 -1.00 3.29
N GLU A 77 -6.62 -0.63 3.19
CA GLU A 77 -5.49 -1.53 3.44
C GLU A 77 -5.02 -1.46 4.89
N ARG A 78 -5.04 -0.25 5.46
CA ARG A 78 -4.61 0.03 6.82
C ARG A 78 -5.29 1.30 7.35
N ALA A 79 -5.58 1.33 8.63
CA ALA A 79 -6.02 2.54 9.30
C ALA A 79 -5.50 2.60 10.73
N PHE A 80 -5.16 3.79 11.19
CA PHE A 80 -4.74 4.04 12.57
C PHE A 80 -5.11 5.45 13.00
N ALA A 81 -5.19 5.67 14.31
CA ALA A 81 -5.48 6.96 14.89
C ALA A 81 -4.37 7.40 15.86
N ASN A 82 -4.07 8.68 15.82
CA ASN A 82 -3.20 9.35 16.79
C ASN A 82 -4.03 10.32 17.62
N ILE A 83 -3.93 10.20 18.94
CA ILE A 83 -4.54 11.12 19.89
C ILE A 83 -3.42 12.06 20.34
N LEU A 84 -3.45 13.30 19.87
CA LEU A 84 -2.45 14.31 20.21
C LEU A 84 -2.83 15.03 21.52
N LEU A 85 -1.83 15.58 22.20
CA LEU A 85 -1.95 16.20 23.53
C LEU A 85 -2.96 17.37 23.59
N GLU A 86 -3.33 17.95 22.45
CA GLU A 86 -4.24 19.10 22.33
C GLU A 86 -5.69 18.71 21.96
N GLN A 87 -6.14 17.50 22.31
CA GLN A 87 -7.48 17.00 21.94
C GLN A 87 -7.72 16.99 20.42
N THR A 88 -6.65 16.88 19.65
CA THR A 88 -6.72 16.69 18.21
C THR A 88 -6.63 15.20 17.93
N LEU A 89 -7.62 14.69 17.20
CA LEU A 89 -7.64 13.31 16.73
C LEU A 89 -7.27 13.31 15.26
N GLU A 90 -6.21 12.57 14.92
CA GLU A 90 -5.83 12.33 13.54
C GLU A 90 -6.10 10.88 13.18
N ILE A 91 -6.96 10.63 12.19
CA ILE A 91 -7.21 9.30 11.66
C ILE A 91 -6.58 9.22 10.28
N TYR A 92 -5.71 8.23 10.09
CA TYR A 92 -5.01 7.95 8.85
C TYR A 92 -5.61 6.68 8.23
N VAL A 93 -6.01 6.76 6.97
CA VAL A 93 -6.63 5.66 6.23
C VAL A 93 -5.90 5.48 4.92
N THR A 94 -5.14 4.39 4.81
CA THR A 94 -4.44 3.99 3.60
C THR A 94 -5.35 3.05 2.81
N PHE A 95 -5.58 3.34 1.53
CA PHE A 95 -6.46 2.57 0.66
C PHE A 95 -5.84 2.37 -0.72
N ASN A 96 -6.20 1.26 -1.38
CA ASN A 96 -5.73 0.95 -2.72
C ASN A 96 -6.33 1.97 -3.72
N ALA A 97 -5.44 2.62 -4.47
CA ALA A 97 -5.78 3.64 -5.46
C ALA A 97 -5.33 3.26 -6.89
N ALA A 98 -5.16 1.96 -7.17
CA ALA A 98 -4.82 1.46 -8.51
C ALA A 98 -5.90 1.81 -9.56
N ASN A 99 -7.13 2.04 -9.13
CA ASN A 99 -8.20 2.53 -9.99
C ASN A 99 -8.13 4.06 -10.14
N ILE A 100 -8.39 4.56 -11.35
CA ILE A 100 -8.29 5.99 -11.70
C ILE A 100 -9.01 6.86 -10.66
N PHE A 101 -8.27 7.84 -10.15
CA PHE A 101 -8.67 8.75 -9.07
C PHE A 101 -8.92 10.16 -9.63
N SER A 102 -10.15 10.41 -10.09
CA SER A 102 -10.56 11.73 -10.60
C SER A 102 -10.80 12.73 -9.46
N SER A 103 -10.68 14.04 -9.75
CA SER A 103 -10.95 15.11 -8.77
C SER A 103 -12.37 15.04 -8.18
N THR A 104 -13.35 14.58 -8.97
CA THR A 104 -14.74 14.36 -8.52
C THR A 104 -14.83 13.22 -7.52
N GLN A 105 -14.13 12.10 -7.76
CA GLN A 105 -14.09 10.98 -6.82
C GLN A 105 -13.41 11.39 -5.51
N THR A 106 -12.30 12.14 -5.57
CA THR A 106 -11.64 12.72 -4.40
C THR A 106 -12.62 13.54 -3.56
N ARG A 107 -13.37 14.44 -4.21
CA ARG A 107 -14.36 15.29 -3.53
C ARG A 107 -15.47 14.46 -2.88
N ASN A 108 -15.97 13.44 -3.58
CA ASN A 108 -17.03 12.58 -3.08
C ASN A 108 -16.57 11.77 -1.87
N ILE A 109 -15.38 11.16 -1.91
CA ILE A 109 -14.81 10.42 -0.77
C ILE A 109 -14.66 11.34 0.43
N LYS A 110 -14.04 12.52 0.27
CA LYS A 110 -13.86 13.49 1.36
C LYS A 110 -15.21 13.87 1.98
N LYS A 111 -16.20 14.22 1.16
CA LYS A 111 -17.51 14.66 1.63
C LYS A 111 -18.25 13.54 2.37
N THR A 112 -18.43 12.39 1.72
CA THR A 112 -19.23 11.29 2.26
C THR A 112 -18.66 10.76 3.58
N ILE A 113 -17.34 10.58 3.66
CA ILE A 113 -16.75 10.04 4.88
C ILE A 113 -16.72 11.07 6.01
N SER A 114 -16.56 12.35 5.71
CA SER A 114 -16.74 13.43 6.71
C SER A 114 -18.12 13.35 7.37
N GLU A 115 -19.17 13.24 6.55
CA GLU A 115 -20.56 13.21 7.02
C GLU A 115 -20.84 11.96 7.88
N ILE A 116 -20.32 10.79 7.49
CA ILE A 116 -20.48 9.56 8.25
C ILE A 116 -19.71 9.64 9.58
N LEU A 117 -18.46 10.11 9.55
CA LEU A 117 -17.62 10.26 10.74
C LEU A 117 -18.24 11.25 11.73
N GLU A 118 -18.69 12.42 11.26
CA GLU A 118 -19.34 13.42 12.10
C GLU A 118 -20.61 12.87 12.76
N LYS A 119 -21.43 12.14 12.00
CA LYS A 119 -22.66 11.53 12.50
C LYS A 119 -22.39 10.49 13.59
N GLU A 120 -21.43 9.60 13.39
CA GLU A 120 -21.15 8.53 14.36
C GLU A 120 -20.41 9.05 15.60
N ILE A 121 -19.55 10.06 15.47
CA ILE A 121 -18.98 10.77 16.63
C ILE A 121 -20.09 11.38 17.49
N LYS A 122 -21.03 12.13 16.89
CA LYS A 122 -22.16 12.73 17.62
C LYS A 122 -22.99 11.66 18.34
N ARG A 123 -23.30 10.55 17.65
CA ARG A 123 -24.07 9.43 18.21
C ARG A 123 -23.36 8.77 19.41
N SER A 124 -22.04 8.59 19.33
CA SER A 124 -21.25 8.01 20.43
C SER A 124 -21.23 8.93 21.66
N LEU A 125 -21.16 10.25 21.44
CA LEU A 125 -21.21 11.27 22.50
C LEU A 125 -22.60 11.40 23.16
N GLU A 126 -23.68 11.12 22.45
CA GLU A 126 -25.04 11.11 23.02
C GLU A 126 -25.25 9.89 23.93
N LYS A 127 -24.80 8.70 23.50
CA LYS A 127 -24.90 7.46 24.29
C LYS A 127 -24.13 7.51 25.61
N SER A 128 -23.00 8.22 25.66
CA SER A 128 -22.20 8.35 26.89
C SER A 128 -22.90 9.23 27.95
N LYS A 129 -23.69 10.23 27.52
CA LYS A 129 -24.49 11.06 28.43
C LYS A 129 -25.65 10.28 29.07
N GLU A 130 -26.29 9.38 28.33
CA GLU A 130 -27.41 8.58 28.85
C GLU A 130 -26.98 7.53 29.89
N LYS A 131 -25.78 6.94 29.77
CA LYS A 131 -25.27 5.95 30.74
C LYS A 131 -24.97 6.56 32.12
N ASN A 132 -24.48 7.79 32.16
CA ASN A 132 -24.14 8.47 33.42
C ASN A 132 -25.36 8.90 34.24
N MET A 133 -26.57 8.97 33.66
CA MET A 133 -27.79 9.30 34.41
C MET A 133 -28.44 8.09 35.11
N LYS A 134 -27.99 6.86 34.86
CA LYS A 134 -28.60 5.63 35.44
C LYS A 134 -27.88 5.09 36.69
N SER A 135 -26.72 5.62 37.06
CA SER A 135 -25.88 5.08 38.15
C SER A 135 -26.07 5.74 39.53
N ASP A 136 -26.93 6.75 39.68
CA ASP A 136 -27.02 7.57 40.92
C ASP A 136 -28.18 7.23 41.88
N ILE A 137 -28.75 6.03 41.84
CA ILE A 137 -29.81 5.66 42.80
C ILE A 137 -29.55 4.28 43.39
N SER A 138 -28.98 4.25 44.61
CA SER A 138 -29.53 3.55 45.79
C SER A 138 -28.45 3.21 46.84
N ILE A 139 -28.38 3.95 47.94
CA ILE A 139 -27.81 3.48 49.22
C ILE A 139 -28.68 4.04 50.36
N LYS A 140 -29.36 3.15 51.10
CA LYS A 140 -29.92 3.47 52.43
C LYS A 140 -29.41 2.43 53.45
N LYS A 141 -28.84 2.97 54.54
CA LYS A 141 -28.36 2.29 55.76
C LYS A 141 -29.52 1.97 56.71
N HIS A 142 -29.38 0.93 57.54
CA HIS A 142 -29.84 0.92 58.94
C HIS A 142 -29.14 -0.18 59.77
N GLU A 143 -28.85 0.14 61.05
CA GLU A 143 -28.12 -0.66 62.06
C GLU A 143 -29.08 -1.31 63.12
N SER A 144 -28.79 -2.59 63.48
CA SER A 144 -28.75 -3.35 64.79
C SER A 144 -29.89 -3.32 65.87
N PRO A 145 -29.98 -4.27 66.87
CA PRO A 145 -29.49 -5.69 67.01
C PRO A 145 -30.51 -6.72 67.62
N LEU A 146 -30.26 -8.04 67.52
CA LEU A 146 -30.93 -9.11 68.32
C LEU A 146 -29.93 -10.24 68.70
N PHE A 147 -29.28 -10.10 69.84
CA PHE A 147 -28.13 -10.90 70.29
C PHE A 147 -28.61 -12.09 71.14
N GLU A 148 -28.54 -13.32 70.59
CA GLU A 148 -28.32 -14.60 71.31
C GLU A 148 -28.59 -15.85 70.42
N GLN A 149 -29.34 -15.72 69.32
CA GLN A 149 -29.40 -16.75 68.26
C GLN A 149 -28.28 -16.62 67.19
N GLU A 150 -27.61 -15.47 67.14
CA GLU A 150 -26.60 -15.13 66.14
C GLU A 150 -25.24 -15.79 66.38
N ILE A 151 -24.87 -16.19 67.61
CA ILE A 151 -23.49 -16.64 67.89
C ILE A 151 -23.17 -17.97 67.18
N HIS A 152 -24.14 -18.89 67.06
CA HIS A 152 -23.95 -20.18 66.38
C HIS A 152 -24.16 -20.13 64.84
N LYS A 153 -24.93 -19.14 64.34
CA LYS A 153 -25.04 -18.87 62.89
C LYS A 153 -23.86 -18.04 62.37
N ASN A 154 -23.41 -17.04 63.14
CA ASN A 154 -22.23 -16.24 62.86
C ASN A 154 -20.96 -17.09 62.88
N GLY A 155 -20.81 -18.04 63.80
CA GLY A 155 -19.63 -18.93 63.80
C GLY A 155 -19.53 -19.80 62.54
N LYS A 156 -20.65 -20.26 61.98
CA LYS A 156 -20.66 -21.01 60.70
C LYS A 156 -20.44 -20.10 59.49
N GLN A 157 -21.07 -18.93 59.46
CA GLN A 157 -20.85 -17.93 58.41
C GLN A 157 -19.42 -17.38 58.41
N ASP A 158 -18.80 -17.21 59.58
CA ASP A 158 -17.42 -16.75 59.70
C ASP A 158 -16.42 -17.81 59.21
N ILE A 159 -16.70 -19.11 59.45
CA ILE A 159 -15.93 -20.21 58.88
C ILE A 159 -16.08 -20.26 57.35
N GLU A 160 -17.29 -20.15 56.82
CA GLU A 160 -17.53 -20.11 55.36
C GLU A 160 -16.87 -18.90 54.70
N LEU A 161 -16.93 -17.71 55.32
CA LEU A 161 -16.26 -16.50 54.83
C LEU A 161 -14.74 -16.65 54.86
N ARG A 162 -14.20 -17.31 55.90
CA ARG A 162 -12.76 -17.57 56.02
C ARG A 162 -12.28 -18.58 54.98
N ASP A 163 -13.07 -19.61 54.70
CA ASP A 163 -12.80 -20.58 53.64
C ASP A 163 -12.87 -19.94 52.25
N GLN A 164 -13.88 -19.09 52.00
CA GLN A 164 -13.96 -18.28 50.78
C GLN A 164 -12.76 -17.33 50.65
N PHE A 165 -12.33 -16.69 51.74
CA PHE A 165 -11.17 -15.81 51.74
C PHE A 165 -9.88 -16.59 51.42
N HIS A 166 -9.71 -17.78 51.99
CA HIS A 166 -8.58 -18.65 51.67
C HIS A 166 -8.62 -19.12 50.21
N HIS A 167 -9.80 -19.43 49.69
CA HIS A 167 -9.99 -19.81 48.29
C HIS A 167 -9.63 -18.66 47.34
N LEU A 168 -10.19 -17.47 47.58
CA LEU A 168 -9.89 -16.26 46.82
C LEU A 168 -8.41 -15.88 46.90
N ARG A 169 -7.77 -16.04 48.06
CA ARG A 169 -6.33 -15.79 48.21
C ARG A 169 -5.49 -16.76 47.37
N LYS A 170 -5.89 -18.03 47.31
CA LYS A 170 -5.22 -19.04 46.47
C LYS A 170 -5.43 -18.72 44.99
N GLU A 171 -6.67 -18.45 44.58
CA GLU A 171 -6.99 -18.07 43.20
C GLU A 171 -6.22 -16.81 42.77
N ASN A 172 -6.10 -15.81 43.63
CA ASN A 172 -5.34 -14.59 43.33
C ASN A 172 -3.82 -14.87 43.19
N SER A 173 -3.28 -15.82 43.97
CA SER A 173 -1.90 -16.29 43.83
C SER A 173 -1.66 -17.04 42.52
N ASP A 174 -2.62 -17.90 42.13
CA ASP A 174 -2.57 -18.65 40.87
C ASP A 174 -2.69 -17.69 39.67
N LEU A 175 -3.57 -16.69 39.74
CA LEU A 175 -3.70 -15.63 38.75
C LEU A 175 -2.44 -14.78 38.62
N GLN A 176 -1.77 -14.44 39.72
CA GLN A 176 -0.50 -13.73 39.67
C GLN A 176 0.57 -14.56 38.95
N THR A 177 0.63 -15.85 39.21
CA THR A 177 1.60 -16.75 38.56
C THR A 177 1.32 -16.89 37.06
N ALA A 178 0.05 -17.07 36.68
CA ALA A 178 -0.38 -17.09 35.28
C ALA A 178 -0.07 -15.77 34.56
N LEU A 179 -0.23 -14.63 35.23
CA LEU A 179 0.11 -13.32 34.67
C LEU A 179 1.61 -13.18 34.41
N TYR A 180 2.47 -13.63 35.34
CA TYR A 180 3.92 -13.61 35.15
C TYR A 180 4.36 -14.53 34.01
N GLN A 181 3.76 -15.73 33.90
CA GLN A 181 4.03 -16.64 32.78
C GLN A 181 3.60 -16.03 31.45
N SER A 182 2.39 -15.48 31.36
CA SER A 182 1.90 -14.82 30.14
C SER A 182 2.77 -13.65 29.72
N LYS A 183 3.26 -12.84 30.68
CA LYS A 183 4.20 -11.75 30.39
C LYS A 183 5.55 -12.24 29.86
N SER A 184 6.04 -13.38 30.36
CA SER A 184 7.26 -13.99 29.85
C SER A 184 7.07 -14.50 28.43
N GLU A 185 5.94 -15.16 28.14
CA GLU A 185 5.61 -15.64 26.80
C GLU A 185 5.46 -14.48 25.81
N GLU A 186 4.85 -13.37 26.22
CA GLU A 186 4.73 -12.16 25.40
C GLU A 186 6.11 -11.61 25.00
N LEU A 187 7.08 -11.60 25.92
CA LEU A 187 8.45 -11.18 25.62
C LEU A 187 9.11 -12.09 24.58
N THR A 188 9.00 -13.41 24.75
CA THR A 188 9.55 -14.38 23.79
C THR A 188 8.87 -14.27 22.42
N GLN A 189 7.55 -14.06 22.38
CA GLN A 189 6.84 -13.82 21.12
C GLN A 189 7.31 -12.54 20.44
N LYS A 190 7.56 -11.47 21.21
CA LYS A 190 8.07 -10.21 20.68
C LYS A 190 9.47 -10.37 20.08
N GLU A 191 10.33 -11.15 20.73
CA GLU A 191 11.65 -11.50 20.20
C GLU A 191 11.54 -12.28 18.88
N ASN A 192 10.71 -13.32 18.83
CA ASN A 192 10.46 -14.10 17.60
C ASN A 192 9.91 -13.22 16.47
N ILE A 193 8.99 -12.29 16.77
CA ILE A 193 8.46 -11.35 15.78
C ILE A 193 9.56 -10.43 15.24
N ASN A 194 10.49 -9.99 16.08
CA ASN A 194 11.61 -9.15 15.65
C ASN A 194 12.58 -9.92 14.75
N GLU A 195 12.89 -11.17 15.09
CA GLU A 195 13.72 -12.04 14.24
C GLU A 195 13.07 -12.27 12.87
N LEU A 196 11.78 -12.60 12.86
CA LEU A 196 11.01 -12.79 11.61
C LEU A 196 10.96 -11.51 10.77
N ARG A 197 10.85 -10.33 11.40
CA ARG A 197 10.94 -9.04 10.69
C ARG A 197 12.30 -8.84 10.05
N PHE A 198 13.37 -9.18 10.77
CA PHE A 198 14.74 -9.04 10.26
C PHE A 198 14.99 -9.97 9.07
N GLU A 199 14.52 -11.22 9.14
CA GLU A 199 14.59 -12.19 8.05
C GLU A 199 13.82 -11.68 6.82
N LEU A 200 12.61 -11.14 7.01
CA LEU A 200 11.81 -10.53 5.95
C LEU A 200 12.50 -9.33 5.29
N GLU A 201 13.12 -8.45 6.06
CA GLU A 201 13.88 -7.31 5.53
C GLU A 201 15.10 -7.76 4.73
N ARG A 202 15.78 -8.81 5.19
CA ARG A 202 16.91 -9.42 4.47
C ARG A 202 16.45 -10.03 3.14
N GLN A 203 15.35 -10.79 3.14
CA GLN A 203 14.78 -11.35 1.92
C GLN A 203 14.30 -10.26 0.95
N HIS A 204 13.68 -9.19 1.46
CA HIS A 204 13.27 -8.06 0.64
C HIS A 204 14.46 -7.35 -0.03
N ARG A 205 15.57 -7.15 0.68
CA ARG A 205 16.80 -6.60 0.11
C ARG A 205 17.39 -7.50 -0.98
N SER A 206 17.51 -8.80 -0.71
CA SER A 206 18.01 -9.75 -1.69
C SER A 206 17.14 -9.80 -2.96
N LEU A 207 15.81 -9.74 -2.82
CA LEU A 207 14.89 -9.65 -3.96
C LEU A 207 15.03 -8.34 -4.75
N ALA A 208 15.29 -7.23 -4.08
CA ALA A 208 15.52 -5.94 -4.74
C ALA A 208 16.81 -5.96 -5.55
N GLU A 209 17.91 -6.47 -4.97
CA GLU A 209 19.20 -6.63 -5.64
C GLU A 209 19.12 -7.56 -6.86
N MET A 210 18.43 -8.71 -6.74
CA MET A 210 18.23 -9.61 -7.90
C MET A 210 17.46 -8.92 -9.03
N LYS A 211 16.38 -8.20 -8.71
CA LYS A 211 15.61 -7.47 -9.73
C LYS A 211 16.45 -6.39 -10.41
N GLU A 212 17.20 -5.62 -9.64
CA GLU A 212 18.05 -4.55 -10.18
C GLU A 212 19.13 -5.12 -11.12
N ASN A 213 19.77 -6.22 -10.73
CA ASN A 213 20.74 -6.92 -11.58
C ASN A 213 20.11 -7.44 -12.87
N ASP A 214 18.97 -8.13 -12.80
CA ASP A 214 18.27 -8.66 -13.98
C ASP A 214 17.87 -7.55 -14.96
N TYR A 215 17.33 -6.43 -14.47
CA TYR A 215 17.00 -5.28 -15.31
C TYR A 215 18.26 -4.65 -15.94
N SER A 216 19.37 -4.58 -15.20
CA SER A 216 20.63 -4.04 -15.71
C SER A 216 21.23 -4.90 -16.82
N GLU A 217 21.25 -6.23 -16.64
CA GLU A 217 21.76 -7.18 -17.63
C GLU A 217 20.88 -7.20 -18.88
N GLN A 218 19.56 -7.17 -18.71
CA GLN A 218 18.62 -7.14 -19.84
C GLN A 218 18.74 -5.84 -20.64
N THR A 219 18.96 -4.71 -19.96
CA THR A 219 19.18 -3.40 -20.62
C THR A 219 20.49 -3.40 -21.41
N LEU A 220 21.58 -3.92 -20.83
CA LEU A 220 22.87 -4.05 -21.52
C LEU A 220 22.81 -4.99 -22.71
N ALA A 221 22.09 -6.12 -22.59
CA ALA A 221 21.87 -7.05 -23.70
C ALA A 221 21.09 -6.39 -24.84
N TYR A 222 20.04 -5.63 -24.52
CA TYR A 222 19.26 -4.88 -25.50
C TYR A 222 20.10 -3.83 -26.24
N GLN A 223 20.92 -3.07 -25.52
CA GLN A 223 21.85 -2.10 -26.12
C GLN A 223 22.82 -2.76 -27.10
N LYS A 224 23.45 -3.88 -26.72
CA LYS A 224 24.36 -4.62 -27.61
C LYS A 224 23.67 -5.12 -28.88
N ILE A 225 22.43 -5.61 -28.77
CA ILE A 225 21.65 -6.05 -29.94
C ILE A 225 21.33 -4.85 -30.83
N GLN A 226 21.00 -3.70 -30.26
CA GLN A 226 20.70 -2.48 -31.00
C GLN A 226 21.94 -1.95 -31.75
N GLU A 227 23.11 -1.92 -31.09
CA GLU A 227 24.38 -1.56 -31.73
C GLU A 227 24.73 -2.50 -32.88
N ALA A 228 24.60 -3.82 -32.68
CA ALA A 228 24.84 -4.81 -33.72
C ALA A 228 23.87 -4.66 -34.92
N LEU A 229 22.61 -4.30 -34.66
CA LEU A 229 21.62 -4.02 -35.69
C LEU A 229 21.98 -2.76 -36.48
N GLU A 230 22.41 -1.69 -35.82
CA GLU A 230 22.86 -0.45 -36.46
C GLU A 230 24.11 -0.68 -37.33
N GLU A 231 25.09 -1.44 -36.84
CA GLU A 231 26.29 -1.80 -37.60
C GLU A 231 25.93 -2.61 -38.86
N THR A 232 25.04 -3.59 -38.72
CA THR A 232 24.58 -4.42 -39.85
C THR A 232 23.82 -3.58 -40.89
N ASN A 233 22.98 -2.64 -40.44
CA ASN A 233 22.28 -1.70 -41.32
C ASN A 233 23.24 -0.77 -42.05
N SER A 234 24.31 -0.32 -41.38
CA SER A 234 25.35 0.51 -42.00
C SER A 234 26.08 -0.26 -43.12
N LYS A 235 26.50 -1.50 -42.84
CA LYS A 235 27.13 -2.38 -43.85
C LYS A 235 26.19 -2.66 -45.02
N LEU A 236 24.90 -2.88 -44.76
CA LEU A 236 23.90 -3.07 -45.81
C LEU A 236 23.80 -1.85 -46.74
N ARG A 237 23.77 -0.64 -46.18
CA ARG A 237 23.74 0.60 -46.98
C ARG A 237 25.01 0.77 -47.82
N GLN A 238 26.17 0.44 -47.25
CA GLN A 238 27.43 0.48 -47.98
C GLN A 238 27.41 -0.49 -49.17
N HIS A 239 27.02 -1.75 -48.94
CA HIS A 239 26.92 -2.74 -50.03
C HIS A 239 25.89 -2.36 -51.09
N GLN A 240 24.78 -1.72 -50.72
CA GLN A 240 23.83 -1.17 -51.69
C GLN A 240 24.46 -0.09 -52.58
N GLN A 241 25.28 0.81 -52.02
CA GLN A 241 26.01 1.82 -52.80
C GLN A 241 27.04 1.18 -53.74
N GLU A 242 27.84 0.25 -53.24
CA GLU A 242 28.84 -0.48 -54.04
C GLU A 242 28.17 -1.25 -55.20
N LEU A 243 27.00 -1.85 -54.97
CA LEU A 243 26.24 -2.53 -56.00
C LEU A 243 25.78 -1.56 -57.10
N LEU A 244 25.29 -0.38 -56.73
CA LEU A 244 24.88 0.65 -57.69
C LEU A 244 26.07 1.14 -58.51
N GLU A 245 27.24 1.33 -57.91
CA GLU A 245 28.46 1.72 -58.62
C GLU A 245 28.89 0.64 -59.63
N LYS A 246 28.88 -0.64 -59.23
CA LYS A 246 29.17 -1.76 -60.12
C LYS A 246 28.17 -1.84 -61.27
N GLN A 247 26.88 -1.62 -61.02
CA GLN A 247 25.86 -1.58 -62.07
C GLN A 247 26.12 -0.46 -63.09
N ARG A 248 26.45 0.76 -62.63
CA ARG A 248 26.82 1.87 -63.52
C ARG A 248 28.06 1.53 -64.35
N LYS A 249 29.07 0.90 -63.74
CA LYS A 249 30.29 0.50 -64.44
C LYS A 249 30.00 -0.55 -65.52
N ILE A 250 29.16 -1.54 -65.23
CA ILE A 250 28.72 -2.54 -66.21
C ILE A 250 27.99 -1.87 -67.37
N GLN A 251 27.03 -0.99 -67.11
CA GLN A 251 26.30 -0.25 -68.16
C GLN A 251 27.24 0.55 -69.07
N HIS A 252 28.23 1.23 -68.47
CA HIS A 252 29.24 1.95 -69.22
C HIS A 252 30.11 1.03 -70.10
N LEU A 253 30.59 -0.10 -69.53
CA LEU A 253 31.37 -1.07 -70.29
C LEU A 253 30.56 -1.70 -71.44
N GLN A 254 29.27 -1.99 -71.23
CA GLN A 254 28.38 -2.49 -72.28
C GLN A 254 28.25 -1.49 -73.44
N SER A 255 28.15 -0.19 -73.14
CA SER A 255 28.14 0.86 -74.15
C SER A 255 29.44 0.87 -74.97
N VAL A 256 30.59 0.82 -74.30
CA VAL A 256 31.92 0.80 -74.95
C VAL A 256 32.10 -0.45 -75.82
N VAL A 257 31.69 -1.62 -75.33
CA VAL A 257 31.74 -2.87 -76.11
C VAL A 257 30.86 -2.76 -77.36
N THR A 258 29.64 -2.25 -77.22
CA THR A 258 28.73 -2.06 -78.38
C THR A 258 29.32 -1.10 -79.42
N GLU A 259 29.98 -0.03 -78.98
CA GLU A 259 30.66 0.92 -79.86
C GLU A 259 31.85 0.29 -80.59
N ASN A 260 32.68 -0.46 -79.86
CA ASN A 260 33.81 -1.20 -80.44
C ASN A 260 33.36 -2.27 -81.44
N GLU A 261 32.28 -3.02 -81.14
CA GLU A 261 31.71 -4.00 -82.05
C GLU A 261 31.24 -3.35 -83.35
N ARG A 262 30.60 -2.17 -83.28
CA ARG A 262 30.22 -1.39 -84.47
C ARG A 262 31.44 -0.93 -85.26
N TYR A 263 32.49 -0.47 -84.59
CA TYR A 263 33.72 -0.03 -85.23
C TYR A 263 34.47 -1.18 -85.93
N VAL A 264 34.54 -2.36 -85.30
CA VAL A 264 35.11 -3.55 -85.92
C VAL A 264 34.29 -3.96 -87.14
N ALA A 265 32.96 -3.95 -87.05
CA ALA A 265 32.09 -4.25 -88.19
C ALA A 265 32.30 -3.27 -89.36
N SER A 266 32.49 -1.97 -89.10
CA SER A 266 32.81 -1.00 -90.16
C SER A 266 34.17 -1.27 -90.79
N LEU A 267 35.21 -1.53 -89.99
CA LEU A 267 36.54 -1.87 -90.51
C LEU A 267 36.54 -3.14 -91.36
N GLN A 268 35.76 -4.15 -90.96
CA GLN A 268 35.62 -5.39 -91.72
C GLN A 268 34.94 -5.13 -93.07
N SER A 269 33.88 -4.32 -93.09
CA SER A 269 33.24 -3.88 -94.33
C SER A 269 34.22 -3.14 -95.25
N ASP A 270 35.02 -2.22 -94.71
CA ASP A 270 36.03 -1.49 -95.47
C ASP A 270 37.12 -2.42 -96.04
N TYR A 271 37.56 -3.40 -95.26
CA TYR A 271 38.52 -4.42 -95.70
C TYR A 271 37.97 -5.29 -96.84
N ASP A 272 36.72 -5.75 -96.73
CA ASP A 272 36.08 -6.58 -97.76
C ASP A 272 35.93 -5.79 -99.09
N GLN A 273 35.56 -4.50 -99.03
CA GLN A 273 35.52 -3.61 -100.19
C GLN A 273 36.90 -3.42 -100.86
N LEU A 274 37.95 -3.20 -100.07
CA LEU A 274 39.32 -3.08 -100.58
C LEU A 274 39.80 -4.39 -101.22
N ARG A 275 39.44 -5.54 -100.64
CA ARG A 275 39.78 -6.86 -101.18
C ARG A 275 39.06 -7.12 -102.51
N GLU A 276 37.79 -6.77 -102.61
CA GLU A 276 37.02 -6.92 -103.86
C GLU A 276 37.57 -6.04 -104.98
N SER A 277 37.91 -4.78 -104.68
CA SER A 277 38.52 -3.86 -105.64
C SER A 277 39.94 -4.26 -106.09
N SER A 278 40.67 -5.02 -105.28
CA SER A 278 42.03 -5.49 -105.60
C SER A 278 42.08 -6.78 -106.43
N ASN A 279 40.95 -7.48 -106.61
CA ASN A 279 40.83 -8.72 -107.37
C ASN A 279 40.26 -8.53 -108.80
N PHE A 280 40.19 -7.28 -109.27
CA PHE A 280 39.81 -6.89 -110.64
C PHE A 280 41.00 -6.32 -111.41
#